data_AF-A0A2V9CE88-F1
#
_entry.id   AF-A0A2V9CE88-F1
#
_cell.length_a   1.000
_cell.length_b   1.000
_cell.length_c   1.000
_cell.angle_alpha   90.00
_cell.angle_beta   90.00
_cell.angle_gamma   90.00
#
_symmetry.space_group_name_H-M   'P 1'
#
loop_
_entity.id
_entity.type
_entity.pdbx_description
1 polymer ?
#
loop_
_entity_poly.entity_id
_entity_poly.type
_entity_poly.pdbx_seq_one_letter_code
_entity_poly.pdbx_strand_id
1 'polypeptide(L)'
;MQLMSKRIVLSIVLLFSVVLVVHAGGQDRRAPDSQTRSPHGPLAIPCENCHTQTSWKPIRAIPEFDHNKTSYPLRGMHAKVDCTQCHTKLVFSDVGTRCSDCHADIHRGQFGASCEQCHSVIGWNVSLQAVRAHENRFPLIGAHAAVD
;
A
#
# COMPACT_ATOMS: atom_id res chain seq x y z
N MET A 1 23.59 71.10 -13.70
CA MET A 1 24.00 72.33 -14.42
C MET A 1 23.92 71.97 -15.91
N GLN A 2 23.04 72.44 -16.79
CA GLN A 2 22.04 73.49 -16.82
C GLN A 2 21.01 73.19 -17.95
N LEU A 3 19.77 73.67 -17.76
CA LEU A 3 18.82 74.27 -18.74
C LEU A 3 18.53 73.57 -20.09
N MET A 4 17.29 73.11 -20.33
CA MET A 4 16.10 73.84 -20.86
C MET A 4 16.21 74.31 -22.33
N SER A 5 15.40 73.70 -23.22
CA SER A 5 14.76 74.36 -24.37
C SER A 5 13.63 73.47 -24.93
N LYS A 6 12.38 73.64 -24.50
CA LYS A 6 11.29 74.43 -25.13
C LYS A 6 10.93 74.06 -26.58
N ARG A 7 9.72 73.46 -26.68
CA ARG A 7 8.65 73.70 -27.67
C ARG A 7 8.83 73.12 -29.08
N ILE A 8 7.99 72.13 -29.42
CA ILE A 8 7.04 72.24 -30.54
C ILE A 8 5.80 71.43 -30.15
N VAL A 9 4.69 72.15 -29.95
CA VAL A 9 3.33 71.61 -29.93
C VAL A 9 2.79 71.88 -31.31
N LEU A 10 2.42 70.85 -32.07
CA LEU A 10 1.50 71.02 -33.20
C LEU A 10 0.65 69.76 -33.41
N SER A 11 -0.65 69.99 -33.30
CA SER A 11 -1.78 69.09 -33.34
C SER A 11 -1.89 68.28 -34.64
N ILE A 12 -2.17 66.97 -34.55
CA ILE A 12 -2.91 66.24 -35.59
C ILE A 12 -3.87 65.23 -34.91
N VAL A 13 -5.14 65.64 -34.87
CA VAL A 13 -6.36 64.92 -35.24
C VAL A 13 -6.54 63.46 -34.80
N LEU A 14 -7.60 63.30 -33.99
CA LEU A 14 -8.54 62.16 -33.87
C LEU A 14 -8.15 60.84 -34.54
N LEU A 15 -8.07 59.79 -33.72
CA LEU A 15 -8.73 58.51 -33.99
C LEU A 15 -9.04 57.85 -32.64
N PHE A 16 -10.28 58.06 -32.19
CA PHE A 16 -10.93 57.24 -31.18
C PHE A 16 -11.06 55.83 -31.75
N SER A 17 -10.15 54.94 -31.39
CA SER A 17 -10.32 53.51 -31.59
C SER A 17 -10.37 52.86 -30.22
N VAL A 18 -11.60 52.66 -29.77
CA VAL A 18 -11.98 51.78 -28.67
C VAL A 18 -11.45 50.38 -29.00
N VAL A 19 -10.29 50.01 -28.46
CA VAL A 19 -9.89 48.61 -28.39
C VAL A 19 -10.25 48.15 -26.99
N LEU A 20 -11.34 47.37 -26.93
CA LEU A 20 -11.75 46.64 -25.73
C LEU A 20 -10.54 45.94 -25.12
N VAL A 21 -10.27 46.23 -23.85
CA VAL A 21 -9.39 45.40 -23.03
C VAL A 21 -10.11 44.07 -22.81
N VAL A 22 -9.85 43.10 -23.70
CA VAL A 22 -10.26 41.71 -23.48
C VAL A 22 -9.36 41.17 -22.38
N HIS A 23 -9.81 41.24 -21.14
CA HIS A 23 -9.23 40.47 -20.05
C HIS A 23 -9.49 38.98 -20.34
N ALA A 24 -8.58 38.33 -21.06
CA ALA A 24 -8.46 36.88 -21.06
C ALA A 24 -7.94 36.45 -19.69
N GLY A 25 -8.80 36.56 -18.67
CA GLY A 25 -8.66 35.91 -17.39
C GLY A 25 -8.85 34.41 -17.55
N GLY A 26 -7.87 33.75 -18.18
CA GLY A 26 -7.70 32.31 -18.12
C GLY A 26 -7.01 31.95 -16.80
N GLN A 27 -7.74 32.08 -15.68
CA GLN A 27 -7.39 31.30 -14.51
C GLN A 27 -7.67 29.85 -14.91
N ASP A 28 -6.62 29.13 -15.29
CA ASP A 28 -6.62 27.67 -15.34
C ASP A 28 -6.87 27.19 -13.91
N ARG A 29 -8.15 27.18 -13.53
CA ARG A 29 -8.63 26.49 -12.35
C ARG A 29 -8.38 25.02 -12.66
N ARG A 30 -7.16 24.53 -12.37
CA ARG A 30 -6.97 23.12 -12.07
C ARG A 30 -8.10 22.77 -11.10
N ALA A 31 -9.05 21.96 -11.57
CA ALA A 31 -10.00 21.33 -10.69
C ALA A 31 -9.22 20.73 -9.51
N PRO A 32 -9.75 20.75 -8.28
CA PRO A 32 -9.12 20.03 -7.18
C PRO A 32 -8.92 18.60 -7.68
N ASP A 33 -7.65 18.22 -7.75
CA ASP A 33 -7.15 16.96 -8.25
C ASP A 33 -8.10 15.82 -7.88
N SER A 34 -8.96 15.41 -8.81
CA SER A 34 -9.90 14.32 -8.63
C SER A 34 -9.15 12.99 -8.79
N GLN A 35 -7.95 12.89 -8.23
CA GLN A 35 -7.32 11.61 -8.00
C GLN A 35 -8.20 10.92 -6.97
N THR A 36 -9.10 10.08 -7.48
CA THR A 36 -9.73 9.04 -6.70
C THR A 36 -8.60 8.25 -6.03
N ARG A 37 -8.29 8.58 -4.77
CA ARG A 37 -7.24 7.90 -4.02
C ARG A 37 -7.70 6.47 -3.82
N SER A 38 -7.15 5.57 -4.63
CA SER A 38 -7.36 4.14 -4.47
C SER A 38 -6.92 3.72 -3.07
N PRO A 39 -7.77 3.04 -2.28
CA PRO A 39 -7.37 2.49 -0.99
C PRO A 39 -6.32 1.38 -1.15
N HIS A 40 -6.10 0.90 -2.39
CA HIS A 40 -5.12 -0.13 -2.75
C HIS A 40 -3.76 0.43 -3.19
N GLY A 41 -3.58 1.76 -3.19
CA GLY A 41 -2.38 2.40 -3.72
C GLY A 41 -2.23 2.24 -5.25
N PRO A 42 -1.00 2.33 -5.79
CA PRO A 42 -0.73 2.08 -7.20
C PRO A 42 -0.96 0.60 -7.54
N LEU A 43 -2.04 0.30 -8.24
CA LEU A 43 -2.41 -1.05 -8.65
C LEU A 43 -2.30 -1.19 -10.16
N ALA A 44 -1.51 -2.16 -10.64
CA ALA A 44 -1.33 -2.46 -12.06
C ALA A 44 -2.41 -3.43 -12.62
N ILE A 45 -3.61 -3.42 -12.02
CA ILE A 45 -4.75 -4.26 -12.42
C ILE A 45 -5.95 -3.32 -12.64
N PRO A 46 -6.68 -3.43 -13.77
CA PRO A 46 -7.88 -2.62 -14.04
C PRO A 46 -8.93 -2.72 -12.92
N CYS A 47 -9.55 -1.60 -12.55
CA CYS A 47 -10.51 -1.52 -11.44
C CYS A 47 -11.72 -2.44 -11.66
N GLU A 48 -12.15 -2.57 -12.90
CA GLU A 48 -13.28 -3.39 -13.36
C GLU A 48 -13.08 -4.89 -13.16
N ASN A 49 -11.85 -5.35 -12.93
CA ASN A 49 -11.60 -6.76 -12.58
C ASN A 49 -12.10 -7.10 -11.17
N CYS A 50 -12.29 -6.08 -10.32
CA CYS A 50 -12.73 -6.27 -8.94
C CYS A 50 -14.01 -5.49 -8.62
N HIS A 51 -14.32 -4.38 -9.29
CA HIS A 51 -15.47 -3.53 -8.97
C HIS A 51 -16.33 -3.25 -10.19
N THR A 52 -17.62 -3.02 -10.01
CA THR A 52 -18.46 -2.52 -11.11
C THR A 52 -18.55 -1.01 -11.06
N GLN A 53 -18.93 -0.39 -12.16
CA GLN A 53 -19.26 1.05 -12.20
C GLN A 53 -20.38 1.45 -11.22
N THR A 54 -21.14 0.48 -10.70
CA THR A 54 -22.27 0.70 -9.78
C THR A 54 -21.96 0.34 -8.32
N SER A 55 -20.83 -0.34 -8.04
CA SER A 55 -20.51 -0.85 -6.71
C SER A 55 -19.01 -1.10 -6.53
N TRP A 56 -18.47 -0.57 -5.43
CA TRP A 56 -17.11 -0.86 -4.95
C TRP A 56 -17.01 -2.14 -4.11
N LYS A 57 -18.06 -2.95 -4.05
CA LYS A 57 -17.93 -4.31 -3.51
C LYS A 57 -17.17 -5.17 -4.52
N PRO A 58 -16.27 -6.07 -4.07
CA PRO A 58 -15.64 -7.03 -4.95
C PRO A 58 -16.68 -7.82 -5.76
N ILE A 59 -16.54 -7.88 -7.09
CA ILE A 59 -17.39 -8.65 -8.02
C ILE A 59 -17.35 -10.13 -7.66
N ARG A 60 -16.21 -10.60 -7.16
CA ARG A 60 -15.98 -11.98 -6.73
C ARG A 60 -15.56 -12.00 -5.27
N ALA A 61 -16.10 -12.95 -4.51
CA ALA A 61 -15.69 -13.20 -3.13
C ALA A 61 -14.22 -13.66 -3.04
N ILE A 62 -13.72 -14.34 -4.09
CA ILE A 62 -12.32 -14.76 -4.23
C ILE A 62 -11.85 -14.33 -5.63
N PRO A 63 -10.89 -13.41 -5.76
CA PRO A 63 -10.33 -13.04 -7.06
C PRO A 63 -9.57 -14.22 -7.69
N GLU A 64 -9.54 -14.28 -9.03
CA GLU A 64 -8.72 -15.22 -9.81
C GLU A 64 -7.24 -14.83 -9.68
N PHE A 65 -6.68 -15.00 -8.50
CA PHE A 65 -5.30 -14.67 -8.16
C PHE A 65 -4.55 -15.92 -7.71
N ASP A 66 -3.38 -16.16 -8.31
CA ASP A 66 -2.57 -17.35 -8.03
C ASP A 66 -1.29 -16.97 -7.30
N HIS A 67 -1.28 -17.22 -5.97
CA HIS A 67 -0.10 -17.00 -5.13
C HIS A 67 1.14 -17.80 -5.57
N ASN A 68 0.98 -18.89 -6.34
CA ASN A 68 2.13 -19.65 -6.86
C ASN A 68 2.97 -18.85 -7.87
N LYS A 69 2.42 -17.78 -8.43
CA LYS A 69 3.11 -16.90 -9.38
C LYS A 69 3.77 -15.69 -8.70
N THR A 70 3.75 -15.66 -7.37
CA THR A 70 4.32 -14.57 -6.56
C THR A 70 5.62 -15.01 -5.88
N SER A 71 6.30 -14.07 -5.24
CA SER A 71 7.46 -14.36 -4.37
C SER A 71 7.09 -15.10 -3.09
N TYR A 72 5.80 -15.21 -2.74
CA TYR A 72 5.32 -15.93 -1.56
C TYR A 72 4.21 -16.93 -1.90
N PRO A 73 4.58 -18.12 -2.39
CA PRO A 73 3.62 -19.21 -2.61
C PRO A 73 3.03 -19.69 -1.28
N LEU A 74 1.70 -19.73 -1.19
CA LEU A 74 1.04 -20.25 0.00
C LEU A 74 1.21 -21.77 0.08
N ARG A 75 1.69 -22.26 1.22
CA ARG A 75 1.97 -23.68 1.49
C ARG A 75 1.44 -24.05 2.87
N GLY A 76 1.08 -25.32 3.05
CA GLY A 76 0.59 -25.83 4.33
C GLY A 76 -0.60 -25.03 4.87
N MET A 77 -0.51 -24.62 6.13
CA MET A 77 -1.57 -23.87 6.82
C MET A 77 -1.79 -22.46 6.24
N HIS A 78 -0.76 -21.84 5.64
CA HIS A 78 -0.90 -20.54 4.98
C HIS A 78 -1.83 -20.57 3.76
N ALA A 79 -2.12 -21.75 3.18
CA ALA A 79 -3.08 -21.85 2.07
C ALA A 79 -4.55 -21.68 2.52
N LYS A 80 -4.80 -21.67 3.83
CA LYS A 80 -6.15 -21.63 4.42
C LYS A 80 -6.46 -20.30 5.12
N VAL A 81 -5.52 -19.36 5.13
CA VAL A 81 -5.72 -18.06 5.80
C VAL A 81 -6.52 -17.13 4.91
N ASP A 82 -7.40 -16.33 5.50
CA ASP A 82 -8.14 -15.31 4.77
C ASP A 82 -7.20 -14.23 4.23
N CYS A 83 -7.51 -13.68 3.05
CA CYS A 83 -6.68 -12.66 2.40
C CYS A 83 -6.36 -11.47 3.32
N THR A 84 -7.33 -11.09 4.16
CA THR A 84 -7.26 -9.95 5.07
C THR A 84 -6.31 -10.16 6.24
N GLN A 85 -5.92 -11.41 6.55
CA GLN A 85 -4.96 -11.67 7.62
C GLN A 85 -3.55 -11.19 7.26
N CYS A 86 -3.21 -11.18 5.97
CA CYS A 86 -1.92 -10.66 5.48
C CYS A 86 -2.09 -9.26 4.88
N HIS A 87 -3.11 -9.06 4.03
CA HIS A 87 -3.34 -7.81 3.31
C HIS A 87 -4.22 -6.83 4.12
N THR A 88 -3.80 -6.48 5.33
CA THR A 88 -4.57 -5.64 6.27
C THR A 88 -4.87 -4.23 5.74
N LYS A 89 -3.97 -3.68 4.92
CA LYS A 89 -4.14 -2.37 4.25
C LYS A 89 -4.83 -2.47 2.88
N LEU A 90 -5.13 -3.68 2.40
CA LEU A 90 -5.64 -3.94 1.05
C LEU A 90 -4.74 -3.42 -0.10
N VAL A 91 -3.46 -3.16 0.19
CA VAL A 91 -2.41 -2.94 -0.81
C VAL A 91 -1.74 -4.30 -1.02
N PHE A 92 -2.17 -5.04 -2.04
CA PHE A 92 -1.82 -6.47 -2.18
C PHE A 92 -0.33 -6.74 -2.44
N SER A 93 0.43 -5.72 -2.87
CA SER A 93 1.87 -5.79 -3.06
C SER A 93 2.69 -5.41 -1.81
N ASP A 94 2.07 -4.82 -0.78
CA ASP A 94 2.73 -4.32 0.43
C ASP A 94 2.60 -5.31 1.59
N VAL A 95 3.16 -6.51 1.43
CA VAL A 95 3.21 -7.54 2.48
C VAL A 95 4.59 -8.19 2.51
N GLY A 96 5.16 -8.30 3.71
CA GLY A 96 6.44 -8.96 3.94
C GLY A 96 6.34 -10.48 3.78
N THR A 97 7.47 -11.11 3.46
CA THR A 97 7.53 -12.55 3.15
C THR A 97 8.30 -13.35 4.21
N ARG A 98 8.88 -12.69 5.21
CA ARG A 98 9.60 -13.35 6.30
C ARG A 98 8.62 -13.76 7.38
N CYS A 99 8.93 -14.82 8.11
CA CYS A 99 8.09 -15.29 9.22
C CYS A 99 7.79 -14.17 10.23
N SER A 100 8.80 -13.36 10.54
CA SER A 100 8.70 -12.24 11.49
C SER A 100 7.89 -11.04 11.00
N ASP A 101 7.59 -10.96 9.70
CA ASP A 101 6.83 -9.84 9.14
C ASP A 101 5.34 -9.94 9.55
N CYS A 102 4.89 -11.16 9.86
CA CYS A 102 3.52 -11.45 10.32
C CYS A 102 3.47 -12.08 11.71
N HIS A 103 4.43 -12.93 12.07
CA HIS A 103 4.46 -13.64 13.35
C HIS A 103 5.41 -12.97 14.34
N ALA A 104 4.94 -12.80 15.58
CA ALA A 104 5.80 -12.34 16.67
C ALA A 104 6.81 -13.43 17.06
N ASP A 105 8.07 -13.03 17.25
CA ASP A 105 9.10 -13.92 17.77
C ASP A 105 9.02 -14.01 19.30
N ILE A 106 8.40 -15.09 19.78
CA ILE A 106 8.30 -15.37 21.22
C ILE A 106 9.65 -15.72 21.86
N HIS A 107 10.64 -16.13 21.05
CA HIS A 107 11.99 -16.47 21.50
C HIS A 107 12.89 -15.24 21.62
N ARG A 108 12.41 -14.05 21.25
CA ARG A 108 13.11 -12.77 21.43
C ARG A 108 14.51 -12.78 20.81
N GLY A 109 14.65 -13.39 19.64
CA GLY A 109 15.87 -13.43 18.84
C GLY A 109 16.87 -14.52 19.24
N GLN A 110 16.57 -15.36 20.24
CA GLN A 110 17.52 -16.36 20.74
C GLN A 110 17.99 -17.37 19.67
N PHE A 111 17.15 -17.66 18.66
CA PHE A 111 17.44 -18.64 17.61
C PHE A 111 17.62 -18.02 16.22
N GLY A 112 17.70 -16.69 16.13
CA GLY A 112 17.77 -15.98 14.85
C GLY A 112 16.49 -16.12 14.02
N ALA A 113 16.63 -16.09 12.69
CA ALA A 113 15.50 -16.05 11.75
C ALA A 113 15.14 -17.41 11.13
N SER A 114 15.80 -18.49 11.52
CA SER A 114 15.57 -19.85 11.00
C SER A 114 14.40 -20.53 11.70
N CYS A 115 13.23 -19.90 11.66
CA CYS A 115 12.01 -20.35 12.33
C CYS A 115 11.63 -21.77 11.89
N GLU A 116 11.86 -22.10 10.63
CA GLU A 116 11.50 -23.36 9.97
C GLU A 116 12.23 -24.60 10.50
N GLN A 117 13.31 -24.43 11.25
CA GLN A 117 13.99 -25.55 11.92
C GLN A 117 13.07 -26.25 12.93
N CYS A 118 12.15 -25.51 13.54
CA CYS A 118 11.18 -26.01 14.51
C CYS A 118 9.73 -25.69 14.14
N HIS A 119 9.47 -24.66 13.33
CA HIS A 119 8.14 -24.17 12.97
C HIS A 119 7.98 -24.12 11.46
N SER A 120 7.46 -25.20 10.88
CA SER A 120 7.22 -25.28 9.45
C SER A 120 5.82 -24.75 9.09
N VAL A 121 5.61 -24.43 7.83
CA VAL A 121 4.29 -24.03 7.30
C VAL A 121 3.22 -25.13 7.42
N ILE A 122 3.61 -26.39 7.65
CA ILE A 122 2.67 -27.49 7.87
C ILE A 122 2.38 -27.76 9.35
N GLY A 123 3.17 -27.17 10.26
CA GLY A 123 3.02 -27.35 11.70
C GLY A 123 4.34 -27.28 12.47
N TRP A 124 4.26 -27.61 13.75
CA TRP A 124 5.37 -27.55 14.70
C TRP A 124 6.14 -28.86 14.66
N ASN A 125 7.42 -28.78 14.33
CA ASN A 125 8.36 -29.89 14.34
C ASN A 125 9.20 -29.85 15.62
N VAL A 126 8.51 -29.91 16.77
CA VAL A 126 9.13 -29.94 18.09
C VAL A 126 8.76 -31.25 18.76
N SER A 127 9.76 -32.07 19.09
CA SER A 127 9.53 -33.21 19.98
C SER A 127 9.43 -32.72 21.42
N LEU A 128 8.67 -33.42 22.27
CA LEU A 128 8.62 -33.12 23.70
C LEU A 128 10.01 -33.07 24.34
N GLN A 129 10.93 -33.91 23.85
CA GLN A 129 12.32 -33.93 24.29
C GLN A 129 13.04 -32.60 23.96
N ALA A 130 12.81 -32.04 22.77
CA ALA A 130 13.38 -30.76 22.37
C ALA A 130 12.82 -29.61 23.22
N VAL A 131 11.53 -29.66 23.59
CA VAL A 131 10.93 -28.66 24.49
C VAL A 131 11.43 -28.80 25.93
N ARG A 132 11.65 -30.03 26.43
CA ARG A 132 12.26 -30.27 27.76
C ARG A 132 13.71 -29.82 27.84
N ALA A 133 14.49 -30.00 26.78
CA ALA A 133 15.88 -29.55 26.70
C ALA A 133 16.00 -28.03 26.53
N HIS A 134 14.92 -27.38 26.08
CA HIS A 134 14.80 -25.92 26.08
C HIS A 134 14.45 -25.47 27.50
N GLU A 135 15.45 -25.37 28.39
CA GLU A 135 15.38 -24.95 29.81
C GLU A 135 14.88 -23.50 30.02
N ASN A 136 14.08 -22.97 29.10
CA ASN A 136 13.61 -21.60 29.08
C ASN A 136 12.12 -21.58 29.45
N ARG A 137 11.86 -21.65 30.76
CA ARG A 137 10.76 -20.98 31.48
C ARG A 137 9.30 -21.20 31.06
N PHE A 138 8.97 -22.01 30.06
CA PHE A 138 7.58 -22.27 29.68
C PHE A 138 7.10 -23.62 30.23
N PRO A 139 6.23 -23.62 31.27
CA PRO A 139 5.55 -24.84 31.67
C PRO A 139 4.68 -25.33 30.51
N LEU A 140 4.72 -26.64 30.22
CA LEU A 140 3.89 -27.29 29.21
C LEU A 140 2.43 -27.26 29.65
N ILE A 141 1.75 -26.15 29.41
CA ILE A 141 0.33 -25.94 29.72
C ILE A 141 -0.46 -25.71 28.43
N GLY A 142 -1.77 -25.97 28.47
CA GLY A 142 -2.65 -25.83 27.31
C GLY A 142 -2.35 -26.88 26.23
N ALA A 143 -2.33 -26.48 24.95
CA ALA A 143 -2.11 -27.40 23.84
C ALA A 143 -0.76 -28.14 23.89
N HIS A 144 0.25 -27.59 24.56
CA HIS A 144 1.53 -28.27 24.80
C HIS A 144 1.45 -29.39 25.85
N ALA A 145 0.37 -29.44 26.65
CA ALA A 145 0.11 -30.53 27.59
C ALA A 145 -0.67 -31.70 26.96
N ALA A 146 -1.16 -31.54 25.73
CA ALA A 146 -1.98 -32.55 25.05
C ALA A 146 -1.17 -33.54 24.20
N VAL A 147 0.14 -33.32 24.11
CA VAL A 147 1.12 -34.22 23.52
C VAL A 147 1.88 -34.84 24.68
N ASP A 148 1.30 -35.87 25.28
CA ASP A 148 2.02 -36.91 26.04
C ASP A 148 1.89 -38.23 25.26
#